data_AF-B4UEU5-F1
#
_entry.id   AF-B4UEU5-F1
#
_cell.length_a   1.000
_cell.length_b   1.000
_cell.length_c   1.000
_cell.angle_alpha   90.00
_cell.angle_beta   90.00
_cell.angle_gamma   90.00
#
_symmetry.space_group_name_H-M   'P 1'
#
loop_
_entity.id
_entity.type
_entity.pdbx_description
1 polymer ?
#
loop_
_entity_poly.entity_id
_entity_poly.type
_entity_poly.pdbx_seq_one_letter_code
_entity_poly.pdbx_strand_id
1 'polypeptide(L)'
;MTHVQKQSASAGLGGAHAADADVPRPWVLAVPSAILGLVTVLVGLDVASDARAGGSPGHIALEVAIMAVALGGAVVLWAQLALARRRTRALQRDLVRAEADLARFRAESQEHLRGLAAAIDHQFDRWGLSAAEREVALLLLKGLAHKDVADLRRTSERTVRQQALAVYRKAGLAGRAELSAFFLEDLLQPAAPARADARPAGGETR
;
A
#
# COMPACT_ATOMS: atom_id res chain seq x y z
N MET A 1 44.98 -27.97 -2.89
CA MET A 1 45.15 -26.98 -3.98
C MET A 1 43.82 -26.91 -4.74
N THR A 2 42.76 -26.26 -4.23
CA THR A 2 42.41 -24.82 -4.39
C THR A 2 42.56 -24.39 -5.86
N HIS A 3 41.49 -24.29 -6.66
CA HIS A 3 40.41 -23.32 -6.52
C HIS A 3 39.15 -23.83 -7.28
N VAL A 4 38.03 -24.00 -6.57
CA VAL A 4 36.69 -24.10 -7.17
C VAL A 4 36.06 -22.72 -7.06
N GLN A 5 35.78 -22.12 -8.20
CA GLN A 5 35.20 -20.78 -8.33
C GLN A 5 33.72 -20.84 -7.92
N LYS A 6 33.44 -20.44 -6.67
CA LYS A 6 32.10 -20.05 -6.21
C LYS A 6 31.70 -18.76 -6.94
N GLN A 7 30.94 -18.88 -8.02
CA GLN A 7 30.08 -17.78 -8.46
C GLN A 7 28.81 -17.82 -7.63
N SER A 8 28.81 -16.99 -6.59
CA SER A 8 27.65 -16.66 -5.78
C SER A 8 26.65 -15.83 -6.59
N ALA A 9 25.39 -16.23 -6.49
CA ALA A 9 24.23 -15.36 -6.33
C ALA A 9 24.03 -14.26 -7.39
N SER A 10 23.45 -14.68 -8.52
CA SER A 10 22.41 -13.90 -9.19
C SER A 10 21.19 -13.77 -8.27
N ALA A 11 20.66 -12.55 -8.16
CA ALA A 11 19.31 -12.14 -7.71
C ALA A 11 19.30 -11.07 -6.60
N GLY A 12 20.05 -9.99 -6.81
CA GLY A 12 19.72 -8.68 -6.26
C GLY A 12 18.73 -7.96 -7.18
N LEU A 13 17.50 -8.48 -7.28
CA LEU A 13 16.36 -7.75 -7.86
C LEU A 13 15.60 -7.12 -6.70
N GLY A 14 16.06 -5.96 -6.25
CA GLY A 14 15.52 -5.33 -5.05
C GLY A 14 16.07 -3.93 -4.87
N GLY A 15 15.87 -3.09 -5.88
CA GLY A 15 16.36 -1.72 -5.87
C GLY A 15 15.96 -1.00 -7.14
N ALA A 16 14.68 -1.11 -7.52
CA ALA A 16 14.04 -0.03 -8.27
C ALA A 16 14.50 1.28 -7.60
N HIS A 17 15.21 2.20 -8.24
CA HIS A 17 14.75 2.97 -9.38
C HIS A 17 13.27 3.40 -9.28
N ALA A 18 12.66 3.30 -8.09
CA ALA A 18 11.81 4.36 -7.57
C ALA A 18 12.74 5.58 -7.58
N ALA A 19 12.85 6.26 -8.72
CA ALA A 19 12.01 7.40 -8.95
C ALA A 19 12.07 8.20 -7.65
N ASP A 20 13.25 8.75 -7.42
CA ASP A 20 13.40 10.05 -6.77
C ASP A 20 12.48 10.96 -7.59
N ALA A 21 11.18 10.89 -7.29
CA ALA A 21 10.23 11.86 -7.73
C ALA A 21 10.70 13.07 -6.97
N ASP A 22 11.61 13.82 -7.59
CA ASP A 22 12.19 15.06 -7.12
C ASP A 22 11.01 15.93 -6.76
N VAL A 23 10.55 15.85 -5.51
CA VAL A 23 9.50 16.70 -5.00
C VAL A 23 10.19 18.06 -5.00
N PRO A 24 9.84 18.97 -5.92
CA PRO A 24 10.60 20.19 -6.08
C PRO A 24 10.61 20.88 -4.72
N ARG A 25 11.81 21.00 -4.15
CA ARG A 25 11.95 21.47 -2.77
C ARG A 25 11.27 22.84 -2.69
N PRO A 26 10.45 23.11 -1.67
CA PRO A 26 9.56 24.28 -1.66
C PRO A 26 10.30 25.61 -1.76
N TRP A 27 11.58 25.64 -1.43
CA TRP A 27 12.45 26.81 -1.60
C TRP A 27 12.77 27.14 -3.07
N VAL A 28 12.77 26.15 -3.98
CA VAL A 28 13.09 26.35 -5.41
C VAL A 28 12.08 27.27 -6.09
N LEU A 29 10.82 27.25 -5.64
CA LEU A 29 9.78 28.15 -6.15
C LEU A 29 9.54 29.37 -5.25
N ALA A 30 9.75 29.26 -3.94
CA ALA A 30 9.51 30.37 -3.01
C ALA A 30 10.55 31.50 -3.11
N VAL A 31 11.83 31.17 -3.34
CA VAL A 31 12.92 32.15 -3.48
C VAL A 31 12.71 33.05 -4.71
N PRO A 32 12.48 32.54 -5.93
CA PRO A 32 12.25 33.41 -7.09
C PRO A 32 10.96 34.25 -6.98
N SER A 33 9.89 33.75 -6.35
CA SER A 33 8.69 34.56 -6.09
C SER A 33 8.98 35.73 -5.14
N ALA A 34 9.79 35.53 -4.10
CA ALA A 34 10.20 36.60 -3.19
C ALA A 34 11.07 37.65 -3.88
N ILE A 35 12.01 37.21 -4.73
CA ILE A 35 12.86 38.10 -5.54
C ILE A 35 12.02 38.92 -6.51
N LEU A 36 11.10 38.29 -7.25
CA LEU A 36 10.22 39.01 -8.18
C LEU A 36 9.29 39.99 -7.46
N GLY A 37 8.76 39.63 -6.29
CA GLY A 37 7.98 40.54 -5.45
C GLY A 37 8.80 41.77 -5.02
N LEU A 38 10.05 41.57 -4.60
CA LEU A 38 10.95 42.66 -4.25
C LEU A 38 11.27 43.56 -5.45
N VAL A 39 11.56 42.98 -6.61
CA VAL A 39 11.82 43.72 -7.86
C VAL A 39 10.60 44.54 -8.26
N THR A 40 9.39 43.98 -8.16
CA THR A 40 8.12 44.67 -8.43
C THR A 40 7.96 45.91 -7.53
N VAL A 41 8.29 45.79 -6.24
CA VAL A 41 8.23 46.93 -5.31
C VAL A 41 9.27 48.01 -5.66
N LEU A 42 10.51 47.61 -5.94
CA LEU A 42 11.60 48.56 -6.26
C LEU A 42 11.33 49.33 -7.55
N VAL A 43 10.94 48.65 -8.63
CA VAL A 43 10.58 49.29 -9.90
C VAL A 43 9.37 50.22 -9.72
N GLY A 44 8.44 49.88 -8.81
CA GLY A 44 7.24 50.69 -8.59
C GLY A 44 7.54 52.00 -7.88
N LEU A 45 8.53 51.97 -6.99
CA LEU A 45 9.04 53.17 -6.33
C LEU A 45 9.77 54.09 -7.33
N ASP A 46 10.50 53.52 -8.27
CA ASP A 46 11.23 54.26 -9.32
C ASP A 46 10.25 55.00 -10.25
N VAL A 47 9.27 54.28 -10.79
CA VAL A 47 8.20 54.86 -11.64
C VAL A 47 7.48 56.01 -10.92
N ALA A 48 7.16 55.83 -9.63
CA ALA A 48 6.46 56.83 -8.84
C ALA A 48 7.33 58.07 -8.55
N SER A 49 8.64 57.90 -8.41
CA SER A 49 9.61 58.98 -8.29
C SER A 49 9.69 59.80 -9.58
N ASP A 50 9.82 59.11 -10.72
CA ASP A 50 10.00 59.75 -12.02
C ASP A 50 8.74 60.42 -12.55
N ALA A 51 7.56 59.86 -12.24
CA ALA A 51 6.29 60.51 -12.53
C ALA A 51 6.11 61.84 -11.77
N ARG A 52 6.70 61.96 -10.57
CA ARG A 52 6.69 63.20 -9.78
C ARG A 52 7.76 64.19 -10.24
N ALA A 53 8.88 63.69 -10.77
CA ALA A 53 10.00 64.49 -11.25
C ALA A 53 9.86 64.96 -12.71
N GLY A 54 8.87 64.46 -13.46
CA GLY A 54 8.62 64.85 -14.85
C GLY A 54 9.48 64.10 -15.87
N GLY A 55 9.73 62.81 -15.64
CA GLY A 55 10.55 61.95 -16.50
C GLY A 55 10.02 61.78 -17.94
N SER A 56 10.92 61.35 -18.85
CA SER A 56 10.58 61.12 -20.26
C SER A 56 9.51 60.03 -20.43
N PRO A 57 8.47 60.22 -21.27
CA PRO A 57 7.40 59.24 -21.46
C PRO A 57 7.87 57.83 -21.87
N GLY A 58 8.98 57.75 -22.61
CA GLY A 58 9.56 56.46 -23.03
C GLY A 58 10.19 55.66 -21.89
N HIS A 59 10.73 56.34 -20.87
CA HIS A 59 11.32 55.70 -19.71
C HIS A 59 10.24 55.04 -18.85
N ILE A 60 9.18 55.81 -18.56
CA ILE A 60 8.01 55.34 -17.80
C ILE A 60 7.35 54.14 -18.48
N ALA A 61 7.22 54.15 -19.82
CA ALA A 61 6.63 53.04 -20.56
C ALA A 61 7.43 51.73 -20.43
N LEU A 62 8.77 51.81 -20.49
CA LEU A 62 9.65 50.64 -20.33
C LEU A 62 9.56 50.07 -18.93
N GLU A 63 9.56 50.91 -17.90
CA GLU A 63 9.46 50.48 -16.50
C GLU A 63 8.13 49.80 -16.20
N VAL A 64 7.03 50.34 -16.71
CA VAL A 64 5.70 49.72 -16.61
C VAL A 64 5.66 48.36 -17.32
N ALA A 65 6.35 48.20 -18.45
CA ALA A 65 6.46 46.92 -19.13
C ALA A 65 7.24 45.88 -18.31
N ILE A 66 8.39 46.27 -17.73
CA ILE A 66 9.19 45.40 -16.85
C ILE A 66 8.39 45.01 -15.61
N MET A 67 7.67 45.97 -15.01
CA MET A 67 6.77 45.75 -13.89
C MET A 67 5.69 44.71 -14.21
N ALA A 68 5.04 44.85 -15.37
CA ALA A 68 3.98 43.94 -15.78
C ALA A 68 4.50 42.50 -15.97
N VAL A 69 5.69 42.34 -16.54
CA VAL A 69 6.34 41.02 -16.70
C VAL A 69 6.72 40.42 -15.35
N ALA A 70 7.32 41.22 -14.45
CA ALA A 70 7.71 40.76 -13.11
C ALA A 70 6.49 40.34 -12.27
N LEU A 71 5.43 41.15 -12.28
CA LEU A 71 4.18 40.86 -11.59
C LEU A 71 3.50 39.61 -12.18
N GLY A 72 3.44 39.50 -13.51
CA GLY A 72 2.92 38.32 -14.19
C GLY A 72 3.67 37.04 -13.80
N GLY A 73 5.01 37.10 -13.78
CA GLY A 73 5.86 36.00 -13.33
C GLY A 73 5.62 35.62 -11.87
N ALA A 74 5.48 36.60 -10.98
CA ALA A 74 5.18 36.37 -9.56
C ALA A 74 3.82 35.68 -9.36
N VAL A 75 2.78 36.12 -10.08
CA VAL A 75 1.44 35.51 -10.03
C VAL A 75 1.47 34.07 -10.52
N VAL A 76 2.15 33.79 -11.63
CA VAL A 76 2.27 32.42 -12.17
C VAL A 76 2.99 31.49 -11.19
N LEU A 77 4.12 31.92 -10.63
CA LEU A 77 4.86 31.12 -9.65
C LEU A 77 4.06 30.89 -8.36
N TRP A 78 3.35 31.91 -7.88
CA TRP A 78 2.49 31.79 -6.71
C TRP A 78 1.35 30.78 -6.95
N ALA A 79 0.70 30.84 -8.11
CA ALA A 79 -0.34 29.89 -8.50
C ALA A 79 0.19 28.45 -8.59
N GLN A 80 1.37 28.26 -9.21
CA GLN A 80 2.06 26.97 -9.30
C GLN A 80 2.37 26.40 -7.91
N LEU A 81 2.91 27.22 -7.01
CA LEU A 81 3.24 26.83 -5.64
C LEU A 81 1.98 26.49 -4.83
N ALA A 82 0.91 27.27 -4.98
CA ALA A 82 -0.37 27.01 -4.32
C ALA A 82 -0.97 25.67 -4.78
N LEU A 83 -0.94 25.38 -6.08
CA LEU A 83 -1.43 24.13 -6.64
C LEU A 83 -0.57 22.94 -6.22
N ALA A 84 0.75 23.08 -6.25
CA ALA A 84 1.69 22.06 -5.78
C ALA A 84 1.44 21.71 -4.30
N ARG A 85 1.31 22.71 -3.42
CA ARG A 85 1.00 22.53 -2.00
C ARG A 85 -0.35 21.82 -1.79
N ARG A 86 -1.36 22.15 -2.58
CA ARG A 86 -2.68 21.48 -2.52
C ARG A 86 -2.58 20.00 -2.91
N ARG A 87 -1.83 19.68 -3.98
CA ARG A 87 -1.61 18.30 -4.43
C ARG A 87 -0.87 17.48 -3.37
N THR A 88 0.20 18.01 -2.80
CA THR A 88 0.95 17.31 -1.73
C THR A 88 0.06 17.02 -0.53
N ARG A 89 -0.74 18.00 -0.08
CA ARG A 89 -1.70 17.80 1.03
C ARG A 89 -2.81 16.81 0.70
N ALA A 90 -3.24 16.72 -0.56
CA ALA A 90 -4.22 15.72 -0.98
C ALA A 90 -3.61 14.32 -0.92
N LEU A 91 -2.44 14.12 -1.55
CA LEU A 91 -1.73 12.85 -1.55
C LEU A 91 -1.39 12.35 -0.13
N GLN A 92 -0.95 13.24 0.76
CA GLN A 92 -0.70 12.89 2.16
C GLN A 92 -1.97 12.41 2.87
N ARG A 93 -3.11 13.07 2.63
CA ARG A 93 -4.39 12.64 3.23
C ARG A 93 -4.83 11.28 2.68
N ASP A 94 -4.66 11.05 1.39
CA ASP A 94 -5.05 9.79 0.77
C ASP A 94 -4.15 8.63 1.21
N LEU A 95 -2.85 8.88 1.43
CA LEU A 95 -1.94 7.90 2.01
C LEU A 95 -2.38 7.52 3.44
N VAL A 96 -2.63 8.52 4.30
CA VAL A 96 -3.09 8.28 5.68
C VAL A 96 -4.41 7.51 5.70
N ARG A 97 -5.34 7.81 4.79
CA ARG A 97 -6.60 7.07 4.63
C ARG A 97 -6.34 5.63 4.21
N ALA A 98 -5.53 5.40 3.18
CA ALA A 98 -5.19 4.06 2.70
C ALA A 98 -4.51 3.21 3.79
N GLU A 99 -3.58 3.80 4.55
CA GLU A 99 -2.95 3.12 5.70
C GLU A 99 -3.96 2.78 6.79
N ALA A 100 -4.87 3.69 7.11
CA ALA A 100 -5.93 3.43 8.09
C ALA A 100 -6.90 2.33 7.61
N ASP A 101 -7.26 2.30 6.33
CA ASP A 101 -8.13 1.29 5.74
C ASP A 101 -7.46 -0.09 5.76
N LEU A 102 -6.18 -0.16 5.38
CA LEU A 102 -5.37 -1.39 5.49
C LEU A 102 -5.25 -1.86 6.94
N ALA A 103 -5.06 -0.94 7.89
CA ALA A 103 -4.97 -1.27 9.31
C ALA A 103 -6.30 -1.84 9.83
N ARG A 104 -7.44 -1.25 9.46
CA ARG A 104 -8.78 -1.76 9.81
C ARG A 104 -9.02 -3.14 9.21
N PHE A 105 -8.76 -3.31 7.91
CA PHE A 105 -8.90 -4.61 7.25
C PHE A 105 -8.01 -5.69 7.90
N ARG A 106 -6.76 -5.34 8.27
CA ARG A 106 -5.87 -6.25 8.99
C ARG A 106 -6.40 -6.60 10.37
N ALA A 107 -6.97 -5.65 11.10
CA ALA A 107 -7.54 -5.91 12.43
C ALA A 107 -8.75 -6.85 12.35
N GLU A 108 -9.69 -6.56 11.45
CA GLU A 108 -10.87 -7.39 11.19
C GLU A 108 -10.48 -8.81 10.73
N SER A 109 -9.55 -8.90 9.77
CA SER A 109 -9.05 -10.19 9.29
C SER A 109 -8.28 -10.97 10.36
N GLN A 110 -7.48 -10.29 11.21
CA GLN A 110 -6.73 -10.96 12.28
C GLN A 110 -7.63 -11.64 13.30
N GLU A 111 -8.79 -11.06 13.62
CA GLU A 111 -9.74 -11.68 14.54
C GLU A 111 -10.28 -13.01 13.98
N HIS A 112 -10.73 -13.00 12.72
CA HIS A 112 -11.22 -14.20 12.04
C HIS A 112 -10.12 -15.25 11.85
N LEU A 113 -8.91 -14.84 11.46
CA LEU A 113 -7.77 -15.74 11.27
C LEU A 113 -7.30 -16.36 12.59
N ARG A 114 -7.34 -15.62 13.71
CA ARG A 114 -7.07 -16.18 15.04
C ARG A 114 -8.10 -17.22 15.43
N GLY A 115 -9.39 -16.95 15.17
CA GLY A 115 -10.46 -17.92 15.39
C GLY A 115 -10.23 -19.22 14.60
N LEU A 116 -9.90 -19.11 13.31
CA LEU A 116 -9.58 -20.26 12.46
C LEU A 116 -8.34 -21.03 12.96
N ALA A 117 -7.26 -20.33 13.32
CA ALA A 117 -6.06 -20.96 13.85
C ALA A 117 -6.34 -21.75 15.14
N ALA A 118 -7.10 -21.17 16.07
CA ALA A 118 -7.53 -21.84 17.29
C ALA A 118 -8.41 -23.06 17.02
N ALA A 119 -9.33 -22.97 16.04
CA ALA A 119 -10.17 -24.09 15.63
C ALA A 119 -9.35 -25.25 15.04
N ILE A 120 -8.36 -24.94 14.19
CA ILE A 120 -7.41 -25.94 13.65
C ILE A 120 -6.65 -26.62 14.79
N ASP A 121 -6.11 -25.84 15.73
CA ASP A 121 -5.33 -26.37 16.84
C ASP A 121 -6.16 -27.29 17.74
N HIS A 122 -7.40 -26.90 18.07
CA HIS A 122 -8.30 -27.73 18.85
C HIS A 122 -8.71 -29.01 18.11
N GLN A 123 -8.90 -28.95 16.79
CA GLN A 123 -9.18 -30.15 16.00
C GLN A 123 -7.97 -31.10 15.97
N PHE A 124 -6.76 -30.57 15.90
CA PHE A 124 -5.54 -31.38 15.97
C PHE A 124 -5.35 -32.05 17.33
N ASP A 125 -5.78 -31.38 18.42
CA ASP A 125 -5.85 -32.00 19.75
C ASP A 125 -6.84 -33.17 19.77
N ARG A 126 -8.05 -32.98 19.21
CA ARG A 126 -9.07 -34.03 19.12
C ARG A 126 -8.60 -35.26 18.34
N TRP A 127 -7.82 -35.06 17.28
CA TRP A 127 -7.22 -36.16 16.52
C TRP A 127 -5.99 -36.77 17.20
N GLY A 128 -5.51 -36.22 18.32
CA GLY A 128 -4.35 -36.72 19.03
C GLY A 128 -3.06 -36.63 18.20
N LEU A 129 -2.89 -35.53 17.44
CA LEU A 129 -1.69 -35.30 16.65
C LEU A 129 -0.51 -34.92 17.56
N SER A 130 0.64 -35.56 17.34
CA SER A 130 1.92 -35.17 17.92
C SER A 130 2.41 -33.85 17.32
N ALA A 131 3.34 -33.17 18.00
CA ALA A 131 3.92 -31.91 17.50
C ALA A 131 4.43 -32.02 16.05
N ALA A 132 5.12 -33.11 15.72
CA ALA A 132 5.62 -33.34 14.37
C ALA A 132 4.51 -33.57 13.33
N GLU A 133 3.42 -34.24 13.70
CA GLU A 133 2.25 -34.44 12.83
C GLU A 133 1.48 -33.13 12.60
N ARG A 134 1.33 -32.29 13.64
CA ARG A 134 0.70 -30.97 13.53
C ARG A 134 1.44 -30.07 12.55
N GLU A 135 2.77 -30.02 12.65
CA GLU A 135 3.61 -29.26 11.72
C GLU A 135 3.41 -29.72 10.27
N VAL A 136 3.41 -31.03 10.03
CA VAL A 136 3.15 -31.58 8.68
C VAL A 136 1.75 -31.22 8.21
N ALA A 137 0.73 -31.42 9.05
CA ALA A 137 -0.65 -31.11 8.72
C ALA A 137 -0.85 -29.63 8.35
N LEU A 138 -0.28 -28.69 9.11
CA LEU A 138 -0.32 -27.25 8.79
C LEU A 138 0.30 -26.94 7.44
N LEU A 139 1.45 -27.55 7.12
CA LEU A 139 2.13 -27.30 5.84
C LEU A 139 1.37 -27.91 4.66
N LEU A 140 0.72 -29.06 4.87
CA LEU A 140 -0.16 -29.67 3.87
C LEU A 140 -1.39 -28.82 3.59
N LEU A 141 -2.02 -28.27 4.64
CA LEU A 141 -3.13 -27.31 4.54
C LEU A 141 -2.71 -26.04 3.80
N LYS A 142 -1.47 -25.59 3.97
CA LYS A 142 -0.88 -24.46 3.23
C LYS A 142 -0.61 -24.75 1.75
N GLY A 143 -0.84 -25.97 1.27
CA GLY A 143 -0.63 -26.28 -0.15
C GLY A 143 0.75 -26.84 -0.49
N LEU A 144 1.65 -27.07 0.48
CA LEU A 144 3.00 -27.58 0.18
C LEU A 144 2.97 -29.06 -0.23
N ALA A 145 3.83 -29.44 -1.18
CA ALA A 145 4.06 -30.85 -1.50
C ALA A 145 4.97 -31.50 -0.45
N HIS A 146 4.94 -32.83 -0.35
CA HIS A 146 5.76 -33.56 0.65
C HIS A 146 7.25 -33.24 0.55
N LYS A 147 7.76 -33.00 -0.66
CA LYS A 147 9.14 -32.60 -0.90
C LYS A 147 9.45 -31.23 -0.28
N ASP A 148 8.60 -30.23 -0.52
CA ASP A 148 8.79 -28.88 0.02
C ASP A 148 8.69 -28.88 1.56
N VAL A 149 7.80 -29.70 2.11
CA VAL A 149 7.70 -29.92 3.56
C VAL A 149 8.95 -30.58 4.12
N ALA A 150 9.51 -31.55 3.40
CA ALA A 150 10.74 -32.23 3.79
C ALA A 150 11.93 -31.27 3.82
N ASP A 151 12.05 -30.43 2.79
CA ASP A 151 13.08 -29.40 2.68
C ASP A 151 12.94 -28.36 3.80
N LEU A 152 11.72 -27.86 4.06
CA LEU A 152 11.46 -26.86 5.11
C LEU A 152 11.75 -27.41 6.52
N ARG A 153 11.39 -28.66 6.78
CA ARG A 153 11.58 -29.32 8.08
C ARG A 153 12.94 -30.02 8.21
N ARG A 154 13.80 -29.93 7.18
CA ARG A 154 15.11 -30.60 7.11
C ARG A 154 15.03 -32.09 7.46
N THR A 155 14.04 -32.78 6.88
CA THR A 155 13.79 -34.21 7.08
C THR A 155 13.66 -34.91 5.73
N SER A 156 13.48 -36.23 5.73
CA SER A 156 13.28 -36.98 4.48
C SER A 156 11.83 -36.90 4.00
N GLU A 157 11.62 -36.90 2.68
CA GLU A 157 10.27 -36.98 2.11
C GLU A 157 9.53 -38.24 2.57
N ARG A 158 10.26 -39.36 2.75
CA ARG A 158 9.70 -40.60 3.32
C ARG A 158 9.11 -40.35 4.71
N THR A 159 9.82 -39.63 5.58
CA THR A 159 9.37 -39.27 6.92
C THR A 159 8.12 -38.40 6.87
N VAL A 160 8.09 -37.39 6.00
CA VAL A 160 6.91 -36.54 5.80
C VAL A 160 5.71 -37.36 5.33
N ARG A 161 5.89 -38.25 4.35
CA ARG A 161 4.80 -39.13 3.87
C ARG A 161 4.27 -40.04 4.97
N GLN A 162 5.16 -40.62 5.79
CA GLN A 162 4.74 -41.45 6.93
C GLN A 162 3.94 -40.64 7.97
N GLN A 163 4.38 -39.42 8.28
CA GLN A 163 3.66 -38.53 9.19
C GLN A 163 2.32 -38.07 8.61
N ALA A 164 2.24 -37.76 7.32
CA ALA A 164 0.99 -37.42 6.64
C ALA A 164 -0.02 -38.58 6.68
N LEU A 165 0.43 -39.82 6.42
CA LEU A 165 -0.42 -41.01 6.53
C LEU A 165 -0.92 -41.23 7.97
N ALA A 166 -0.10 -40.92 8.98
CA ALA A 166 -0.52 -40.97 10.37
C ALA A 166 -1.58 -39.91 10.68
N VAL A 167 -1.43 -38.68 10.17
CA VAL A 167 -2.44 -37.62 10.25
C VAL A 167 -3.77 -38.08 9.65
N TYR A 168 -3.76 -38.56 8.39
CA TYR A 168 -4.99 -39.01 7.71
C TYR A 168 -5.70 -40.14 8.48
N ARG A 169 -4.93 -41.13 8.96
CA ARG A 169 -5.48 -42.24 9.76
C ARG A 169 -6.09 -41.77 11.07
N LYS A 170 -5.44 -40.84 11.79
CA LYS A 170 -5.95 -40.28 13.05
C LYS A 170 -7.18 -39.39 12.84
N ALA A 171 -7.22 -38.68 11.72
CA ALA A 171 -8.34 -37.82 11.34
C ALA A 171 -9.54 -38.59 10.76
N GLY A 172 -9.35 -39.84 10.33
CA GLY A 172 -10.38 -40.60 9.62
C GLY A 172 -10.61 -40.12 8.19
N LEU A 173 -9.59 -39.53 7.56
CA LEU A 173 -9.66 -38.94 6.22
C LEU A 173 -8.86 -39.79 5.23
N ALA A 174 -9.30 -39.84 3.97
CA ALA A 174 -8.65 -40.65 2.93
C ALA A 174 -7.33 -40.04 2.43
N GLY A 175 -7.12 -38.74 2.61
CA GLY A 175 -5.89 -38.09 2.19
C GLY A 175 -5.91 -36.58 2.24
N ARG A 176 -4.99 -35.98 1.49
CA ARG A 176 -4.72 -34.53 1.50
C ARG A 176 -5.93 -33.68 1.11
N ALA A 177 -6.64 -34.11 0.06
CA ALA A 177 -7.80 -33.37 -0.44
C ALA A 177 -8.90 -33.29 0.60
N GLU A 178 -9.21 -34.39 1.28
CA GLU A 178 -10.18 -34.43 2.38
C GLU A 178 -9.71 -33.67 3.61
N LEU A 179 -8.41 -33.73 3.95
CA LEU A 179 -7.84 -32.89 5.02
C LEU A 179 -8.07 -31.40 4.75
N SER A 180 -7.85 -30.95 3.52
CA SER A 180 -8.13 -29.57 3.13
C SER A 180 -9.63 -29.28 3.12
N ALA A 181 -10.46 -30.16 2.55
CA ALA A 181 -11.91 -29.99 2.51
C ALA A 181 -12.51 -29.85 3.91
N PHE A 182 -12.08 -30.67 4.87
CA PHE A 182 -12.56 -30.64 6.25
C PHE A 182 -12.48 -29.24 6.89
N PHE A 183 -11.41 -28.48 6.64
CA PHE A 183 -11.26 -27.13 7.20
C PHE A 183 -11.86 -26.03 6.32
N LEU A 184 -12.09 -26.28 5.04
CA LEU A 184 -12.61 -25.30 4.09
C LEU A 184 -14.13 -25.35 3.94
N GLU A 185 -14.78 -26.47 4.24
CA GLU A 185 -16.22 -26.68 4.03
C GLU A 185 -17.07 -25.64 4.78
N ASP A 186 -16.76 -25.37 6.04
CA ASP A 186 -17.43 -24.33 6.84
C ASP A 186 -17.10 -22.91 6.39
N LEU A 187 -15.93 -22.71 5.75
CA LEU A 187 -15.50 -21.40 5.26
C LEU A 187 -16.17 -21.02 3.92
N LEU A 188 -16.64 -22.02 3.17
CA LEU A 188 -17.25 -21.87 1.85
C LEU A 188 -18.79 -21.91 1.88
N GLN A 189 -19.40 -21.91 3.07
CA GLN A 189 -20.84 -21.82 3.20
C GLN A 189 -21.33 -20.48 2.60
N PRO A 190 -22.32 -20.48 1.69
CA PRO A 190 -22.89 -19.25 1.15
C PRO A 190 -23.38 -18.39 2.30
N ALA A 191 -22.91 -17.14 2.38
CA ALA A 191 -23.45 -16.17 3.32
C ALA A 191 -24.97 -16.16 3.15
N ALA A 192 -25.70 -16.56 4.21
CA ALA A 192 -27.15 -16.62 4.16
C ALA A 192 -27.66 -15.28 3.62
N PRO A 193 -28.51 -15.26 2.58
CA PRO A 193 -28.99 -14.02 2.00
C PRO A 193 -29.59 -13.21 3.14
N ALA A 194 -29.01 -12.03 3.40
CA ALA A 194 -29.51 -11.10 4.38
C ALA A 194 -31.01 -10.99 4.09
N ARG A 195 -31.85 -11.37 5.07
CA ARG A 195 -33.30 -11.36 4.92
C ARG A 195 -33.67 -9.99 4.37
N ALA A 196 -34.01 -9.94 3.08
CA ALA A 196 -34.50 -8.74 2.47
C ALA A 196 -35.75 -8.39 3.28
N ASP A 197 -35.64 -7.29 4.02
CA ASP A 197 -36.72 -6.77 4.84
C ASP A 197 -38.01 -6.88 4.04
N ALA A 198 -38.92 -7.67 4.58
CA ALA A 198 -40.24 -7.88 4.03
C ALA A 198 -40.91 -6.51 3.97
N ARG A 199 -40.82 -5.86 2.80
CA ARG A 199 -41.63 -4.70 2.49
C ARG A 199 -43.08 -5.18 2.57
N PRO A 200 -43.91 -4.64 3.48
CA PRO A 200 -45.29 -5.08 3.57
C PRO A 200 -45.94 -4.81 2.22
N ALA A 201 -46.59 -5.85 1.69
CA ALA A 201 -47.39 -5.77 0.48
C ALA A 201 -48.40 -4.63 0.65
N GLY A 202 -48.14 -3.53 -0.05
CA GLY A 202 -49.11 -2.44 -0.18
C GLY A 202 -50.30 -2.99 -0.95
N GLY A 203 -51.44 -3.07 -0.28
CA GLY A 203 -52.67 -3.61 -0.81
C GLY A 203 -53.13 -2.87 -2.05
N GLU A 204 -53.40 -3.65 -3.10
CA GLU A 204 -54.32 -3.25 -4.15
C GLU A 204 -55.69 -3.01 -3.52
N THR A 205 -56.15 -1.77 -3.56
CA THR A 205 -57.57 -1.44 -3.42
C THR A 205 -58.00 -0.60 -4.60
N ARG A 206 -58.66 -1.30 -5.53
CA ARG A 206 -59.82 -0.90 -6.33
C ARG A 206 -59.68 0.11 -7.46
#